data_AF-A0A1N5WBA7-F1
#
_entry.id   AF-A0A1N5WBA7-F1
#
_cell.length_a   1.000
_cell.length_b   1.000
_cell.length_c   1.000
_cell.angle_alpha   90.00
_cell.angle_beta   90.00
_cell.angle_gamma   90.00
#
_symmetry.space_group_name_H-M   'P 1'
#
loop_
_entity.id
_entity.type
_entity.pdbx_description
1 polymer ?
#
loop_
_entity_poly.entity_id
_entity_poly.type
_entity_poly.pdbx_seq_one_letter_code
_entity_poly.pdbx_strand_id
1 'polypeptide(L)' 'MSILRTGDEKFHYSDGSHKWIPPDPDYDQEIWDEQVRQHKQGHLRNVHPKVRIQRLL' A
#
# COMPACT_ATOMS: atom_id res chain seq x y z
N MET A 1 -1.09 8.06 9.16
CA MET A 1 -0.40 8.01 7.85
C MET A 1 0.03 6.56 7.62
N SER A 2 -0.26 5.99 6.45
CA SER A 2 0.21 4.65 6.06
C SER A 2 1.73 4.62 5.98
N ILE A 3 2.33 3.48 6.29
CA ILE A 3 3.79 3.28 6.18
C ILE A 3 4.06 2.82 4.75
N LEU A 4 4.83 3.58 3.98
CA LEU A 4 5.33 3.19 2.67
C LEU A 4 6.22 1.95 2.82
N ARG A 5 5.85 0.85 2.18
CA ARG A 5 6.66 -0.38 2.16
C ARG A 5 7.26 -0.60 0.78
N THR A 6 8.30 -1.42 0.73
CA THR A 6 8.84 -1.94 -0.52
C THR A 6 7.72 -2.60 -1.32
N GLY A 7 7.48 -2.14 -2.54
CA GLY A 7 6.38 -2.56 -3.42
C GLY A 7 5.17 -1.60 -3.44
N ASP A 8 5.08 -0.64 -2.52
CA ASP A 8 4.00 0.35 -2.48
C ASP A 8 4.28 1.59 -3.34
N GLU A 9 5.48 1.70 -3.92
CA GLU A 9 5.96 2.91 -4.61
C GLU A 9 5.07 3.29 -5.80
N LYS A 10 4.50 2.31 -6.50
CA LYS A 10 3.57 2.55 -7.61
C LYS A 10 2.21 3.12 -7.17
N PHE A 11 1.84 2.90 -5.91
CA PHE A 11 0.60 3.39 -5.31
C PHE A 11 0.79 4.69 -4.52
N HIS A 12 2.00 5.27 -4.51
CA HIS A 12 2.29 6.50 -3.78
C HIS A 12 2.97 7.54 -4.68
N TYR A 13 2.62 8.81 -4.49
CA TYR A 13 3.33 9.96 -5.04
C TYR A 13 4.65 10.20 -4.29
N SER A 14 5.54 10.98 -4.89
CA SER A 14 6.86 11.29 -4.31
C SER A 14 6.77 12.05 -2.98
N ASP A 15 5.62 12.66 -2.69
CA ASP A 15 5.31 13.32 -1.43
C ASP A 15 4.76 12.36 -0.36
N GLY A 16 4.64 11.07 -0.67
CA GLY A 16 4.10 10.04 0.22
C GLY A 16 2.57 9.97 0.28
N SER A 17 1.85 10.73 -0.56
CA SER A 17 0.40 10.62 -0.69
C SER A 17 -0.01 9.46 -1.61
N HIS A 18 -1.25 8.95 -1.50
CA HIS A 18 -1.70 7.80 -2.30
C HIS A 18 -2.08 8.19 -3.73
N LYS A 19 -1.70 7.34 -4.68
CA LYS A 19 -2.16 7.33 -6.07
C LYS A 19 -3.33 6.35 -6.20
N TRP A 20 -4.44 6.83 -6.74
CA TRP A 20 -5.58 5.98 -7.12
C TRP A 20 -5.83 5.96 -8.62
N ILE A 21 -4.94 6.62 -9.38
CA ILE A 21 -4.96 6.66 -10.84
C ILE A 21 -3.78 5.84 -11.38
N PRO A 22 -3.97 5.13 -12.50
CA PRO A 22 -2.90 4.35 -13.10
C PRO A 22 -1.77 5.27 -13.60
N PRO A 23 -0.54 4.77 -13.63
CA PRO A 23 0.62 5.52 -14.10
C PRO A 23 0.64 5.70 -15.63
N ASP A 24 -0.11 4.87 -16.36
CA ASP A 24 -0.20 4.88 -17.82
C ASP A 24 -1.68 4.98 -18.24
N PRO A 25 -2.05 5.89 -19.17
CA PRO A 25 -3.41 6.00 -19.68
C PRO A 25 -3.92 4.74 -20.39
N ASP A 26 -3.04 3.92 -20.98
CA ASP A 26 -3.39 2.67 -21.65
C ASP A 26 -3.39 1.47 -20.69
N TYR A 27 -3.19 1.70 -19.39
CA TYR A 27 -3.24 0.66 -18.38
C TYR A 27 -4.66 0.13 -18.23
N ASP A 28 -4.80 -1.19 -18.18
CA ASP A 28 -6.07 -1.85 -17.95
C ASP A 28 -6.66 -1.43 -16.59
N GLN A 29 -7.81 -0.76 -16.64
CA GLN A 29 -8.49 -0.23 -15.47
C GLN A 29 -8.92 -1.32 -14.50
N GLU A 30 -9.37 -2.49 -14.99
CA GLU A 30 -9.79 -3.59 -14.11
C GLU A 30 -8.61 -4.16 -13.34
N ILE A 31 -7.45 -4.29 -14.02
CA ILE A 31 -6.21 -4.74 -13.38
C ILE A 31 -5.73 -3.70 -12.36
N TRP A 32 -5.81 -2.41 -12.68
CA TRP A 32 -5.43 -1.34 -11.76
C TRP A 32 -6.30 -1.33 -10.51
N ASP A 33 -7.62 -1.40 -10.68
CA ASP A 33 -8.59 -1.39 -9.59
C ASP A 33 -8.40 -2.60 -8.67
N GLU A 34 -8.17 -3.78 -9.23
CA GLU A 34 -7.87 -4.99 -8.46
C GLU A 34 -6.55 -4.83 -7.67
N GLN A 35 -5.51 -4.29 -8.29
CA GLN A 35 -4.23 -4.01 -7.62
C GLN A 35 -4.40 -3.01 -6.46
N VAL A 36 -5.15 -1.94 -6.68
CA VAL A 36 -5.50 -0.95 -5.65
C VAL A 36 -6.29 -1.60 -4.52
N ARG A 37 -7.25 -2.48 -4.84
CA ARG A 37 -8.05 -3.21 -3.86
C ARG A 37 -7.18 -4.12 -2.99
N GLN A 38 -6.27 -4.87 -3.60
CA GLN A 38 -5.32 -5.74 -2.90
C GLN A 38 -4.37 -4.94 -2.01
N HIS A 39 -3.86 -3.80 -2.49
CA HIS A 39 -3.02 -2.89 -1.71
C HIS A 39 -3.76 -2.36 -0.46
N LYS A 40 -5.01 -1.90 -0.61
CA LYS A 40 -5.87 -1.50 0.52
C LYS A 40 -6.07 -2.64 1.52
N GLN A 41 -6.33 -3.86 1.04
CA GLN A 41 -6.44 -5.04 1.90
C GLN A 41 -5.12 -5.40 2.59
N GLY A 42 -4.00 -5.23 1.91
CA GLY A 42 -2.66 -5.39 2.45
C GLY A 42 -2.43 -4.45 3.64
N HIS A 43 -2.86 -3.20 3.55
CA HIS A 43 -2.84 -2.29 4.68
C HIS A 43 -3.71 -2.78 5.84
N LEU A 44 -4.98 -3.13 5.59
CA LEU A 44 -5.91 -3.61 6.64
C LEU A 44 -5.36 -4.82 7.40
N ARG A 45 -4.79 -5.81 6.69
CA ARG A 45 -4.18 -7.00 7.30
C ARG A 45 -2.95 -6.67 8.14
N ASN A 46 -2.24 -5.60 7.80
CA ASN A 46 -1.04 -5.16 8.50
C ASN A 46 -1.30 -4.07 9.56
N VAL A 47 -2.55 -3.63 9.77
CA VAL A 47 -2.92 -2.75 10.89
C VAL A 47 -2.87 -3.50 12.23
N HIS A 48 -2.74 -4.83 12.25
CA HIS A 48 -2.30 -5.50 13.46
C HIS A 48 -0.89 -5.01 13.81
N PRO A 49 -0.71 -4.33 14.97
CA PRO A 49 0.61 -3.91 15.37
C PRO A 49 1.44 -5.18 15.48
N LYS A 50 2.61 -5.19 14.80
CA LYS A 50 3.67 -6.14 15.16
C LYS A 50 3.83 -5.98 16.66
N VAL A 51 3.33 -6.95 17.42
CA VAL A 51 3.52 -6.99 18.87
C VAL A 51 5.02 -6.92 19.04
N ARG A 52 5.51 -5.76 19.46
CA ARG A 52 6.90 -5.55 19.80
C ARG A 52 7.08 -6.45 21.00
N ILE A 53 7.55 -7.68 20.79
CA ILE A 53 8.00 -8.55 21.87
C ILE A 53 9.18 -7.80 22.47
N GLN A 54 8.88 -6.97 23.47
CA GLN A 54 9.87 -6.46 24.39
C GLN A 54 10.37 -7.70 25.12
N ARG A 55 11.59 -8.15 24.78
CA ARG A 55 12.33 -9.04 25.66
C ARG A 55 12.42 -8.32 27.00
N LEU A 56 11.68 -8.82 28.00
CA LEU A 56 11.98 -8.57 29.40
C LEU A 56 13.38 -9.17 29.65
N LEU A 57 14.31 -8.31 30.04
CA LEU A 57 15.54 -8.68 30.73
C LEU A 57 15.29 -8.55 32.23
#